data_AF-A0A1W6JZJ8-F1
#
_entry.id   AF-A0A1W6JZJ8-F1
#
_cell.length_a   1.000
_cell.length_b   1.000
_cell.length_c   1.000
_cell.angle_alpha   90.00
_cell.angle_beta   90.00
_cell.angle_gamma   90.00
#
_symmetry.space_group_name_H-M   'P 1'
#
loop_
_entity.id
_entity.type
_entity.pdbx_description
1 polymer ?
#
loop_
_entity_poly.entity_id
_entity_poly.type
_entity_poly.pdbx_seq_one_letter_code
_entity_poly.pdbx_strand_id
1 'polypeptide(L)'
;MSSNIELGKTGLKWTSMILSALWAGVHLDLTSAVLPNPTATLIYRVFFGFVSALAIVAAVAFIQGIRSLYLPAAIFYVIDLALLVETRTAPALFVGKVLPVNPYVEISIVLDVILIALSLTLWKIDKK
;
A
#
# COMPACT_ATOMS: atom_id res chain seq x y z
N MET A 1 19.87 26.18 -6.98
CA MET A 1 19.02 25.32 -6.12
C MET A 1 19.87 24.17 -5.62
N SER A 2 19.96 24.01 -4.30
CA SER A 2 21.10 23.36 -3.64
C SER A 2 21.03 21.83 -3.70
N SER A 3 22.20 21.18 -3.84
CA SER A 3 22.35 19.71 -3.87
C SER A 3 21.60 18.99 -2.75
N ASN A 4 21.42 19.64 -1.59
CA ASN A 4 20.67 19.12 -0.45
C ASN A 4 19.19 18.83 -0.77
N ILE A 5 18.56 19.62 -1.65
CA ILE A 5 17.17 19.41 -2.06
C ILE A 5 17.05 18.16 -2.93
N GLU A 6 18.00 17.96 -3.86
CA GLU A 6 18.01 16.78 -4.74
C GLU A 6 18.38 15.50 -3.98
N LEU A 7 19.29 15.59 -3.01
CA LEU A 7 19.57 14.51 -2.07
C LEU A 7 18.33 14.15 -1.25
N GLY A 8 17.60 15.15 -0.75
CA GLY A 8 16.36 14.94 0.00
C GLY A 8 15.27 14.26 -0.85
N LYS A 9 15.05 14.70 -2.09
CA LYS A 9 14.11 14.05 -3.02
C LYS A 9 14.51 12.60 -3.31
N THR A 10 15.80 12.35 -3.53
CA THR A 10 16.33 11.01 -3.78
C THR A 10 16.08 10.12 -2.57
N GLY A 11 16.37 10.60 -1.35
CA GLY A 11 16.06 9.89 -0.11
C GLY A 11 14.57 9.54 0.01
N LEU A 12 13.67 10.49 -0.26
CA LEU A 12 12.23 10.25 -0.24
C LEU A 12 11.80 9.17 -1.25
N LYS A 13 12.36 9.18 -2.47
CA LYS A 13 12.08 8.15 -3.49
C LYS A 13 12.53 6.76 -3.03
N TRP A 14 13.74 6.65 -2.48
CA TRP A 14 14.25 5.39 -1.94
C TRP A 14 13.41 4.87 -0.77
N THR A 15 13.10 5.74 0.20
CA THR A 15 12.24 5.36 1.34
C THR A 15 10.86 4.90 0.86
N SER A 16 10.24 5.64 -0.06
CA SER A 16 8.93 5.27 -0.62
C SER A 16 8.98 3.94 -1.34
N MET A 17 10.04 3.68 -2.12
CA MET A 17 10.24 2.40 -2.80
C MET A 17 10.37 1.24 -1.82
N ILE A 18 11.22 1.37 -0.80
CA ILE A 18 11.46 0.31 0.18
C ILE A 18 10.18 0.00 0.96
N LEU A 19 9.50 1.03 1.47
CA LEU A 19 8.28 0.84 2.25
C LEU A 19 7.15 0.26 1.40
N SER A 20 7.05 0.66 0.13
CA SER A 20 6.08 0.11 -0.81
C SER A 20 6.34 -1.37 -1.13
N ALA A 21 7.61 -1.76 -1.27
CA ALA A 21 8.00 -3.15 -1.45
C ALA A 21 7.74 -3.99 -0.17
N LEU A 22 8.01 -3.43 1.01
CA LEU A 22 7.69 -4.08 2.29
C LEU A 22 6.18 -4.28 2.46
N TRP A 23 5.38 -3.27 2.12
CA TRP A 23 3.92 -3.35 2.12
C TRP A 23 3.44 -4.50 1.22
N ALA A 24 4.02 -4.64 0.03
CA ALA A 24 3.70 -5.75 -0.88
C ALA A 24 4.05 -7.10 -0.26
N GLY A 25 5.19 -7.21 0.42
CA GLY A 25 5.59 -8.43 1.14
C GLY A 25 4.59 -8.84 2.23
N VAL A 26 4.10 -7.88 3.03
CA VAL A 26 3.08 -8.12 4.06
C VAL A 26 1.79 -8.68 3.44
N HIS A 27 1.35 -8.11 2.32
CA HIS A 27 0.11 -8.52 1.65
C HIS A 27 0.24 -9.81 0.84
N LEU A 28 1.44 -10.15 0.36
CA LEU A 28 1.70 -11.44 -0.28
C LEU A 28 1.53 -12.60 0.69
N ASP A 29 1.89 -12.43 1.96
CA ASP A 29 1.67 -13.46 2.98
C ASP A 29 0.18 -13.82 3.11
N LEU A 30 -0.69 -12.82 3.02
CA LEU A 30 -2.15 -12.98 3.08
C LEU A 30 -2.73 -13.76 1.88
N THR A 31 -1.99 -13.91 0.78
CA THR A 31 -2.42 -14.76 -0.35
C THR A 31 -2.47 -16.25 0.00
N SER A 32 -1.81 -16.65 1.10
CA SER A 32 -1.83 -18.01 1.63
C SER A 32 -3.00 -18.29 2.59
N ALA A 33 -3.79 -17.27 2.95
CA ALA A 33 -4.89 -17.41 3.89
C ALA A 33 -5.98 -18.35 3.36
N VAL A 34 -6.42 -19.28 4.20
CA VAL A 34 -7.51 -20.22 3.89
C VAL A 34 -8.75 -19.81 4.68
N LEU A 35 -9.81 -19.45 3.98
CA LEU A 35 -11.10 -19.12 4.56
C LEU A 35 -12.05 -20.33 4.54
N PRO A 36 -13.06 -20.39 5.43
CA PRO A 36 -14.01 -21.51 5.45
C PRO A 36 -14.77 -21.74 4.14
N ASN A 37 -14.91 -20.68 3.32
CA ASN A 37 -15.54 -20.74 2.01
C ASN A 37 -14.46 -20.75 0.90
N PRO A 38 -14.43 -21.76 0.01
CA PRO A 38 -13.45 -21.84 -1.09
C PRO A 38 -13.49 -20.65 -2.06
N THR A 39 -14.69 -20.14 -2.37
CA THR A 39 -14.87 -18.95 -3.21
C THR A 39 -14.31 -17.71 -2.52
N ALA A 40 -14.57 -17.54 -1.22
CA ALA A 40 -14.00 -16.43 -0.45
C ALA A 40 -12.47 -16.51 -0.40
N THR A 41 -11.91 -17.72 -0.24
CA THR A 41 -10.47 -17.97 -0.29
C THR A 41 -9.88 -17.54 -1.63
N LEU A 42 -10.51 -17.93 -2.74
CA LEU A 42 -10.05 -17.55 -4.08
C LEU A 42 -10.08 -16.02 -4.28
N ILE A 43 -11.18 -15.37 -3.88
CA ILE A 43 -11.33 -13.91 -3.96
C ILE A 43 -10.22 -13.22 -3.14
N TYR A 44 -10.01 -13.65 -1.90
CA TYR A 44 -8.97 -13.09 -1.03
C TYR A 44 -7.58 -13.24 -1.64
N ARG A 45 -7.26 -14.44 -2.14
CA ARG A 45 -5.96 -14.73 -2.75
C ARG A 45 -5.70 -13.87 -3.97
N VAL A 46 -6.68 -13.73 -4.86
CA VAL A 46 -6.56 -12.90 -6.06
C VAL A 46 -6.46 -11.42 -5.71
N PHE A 47 -7.30 -10.95 -4.78
CA PHE A 47 -7.27 -9.56 -4.30
C PHE A 47 -5.91 -9.19 -3.72
N PHE A 48 -5.41 -9.97 -2.76
CA PHE A 48 -4.12 -9.69 -2.12
C PHE A 48 -2.94 -9.80 -3.09
N GLY A 49 -3.00 -10.75 -4.04
CA GLY A 49 -1.99 -10.85 -5.10
C GLY A 49 -2.00 -9.62 -6.01
N PHE A 50 -3.19 -9.13 -6.38
CA PHE A 50 -3.35 -7.95 -7.22
C PHE A 50 -2.86 -6.67 -6.54
N VAL A 51 -3.28 -6.39 -5.29
CA VAL A 51 -2.83 -5.18 -4.57
C VAL A 51 -1.34 -5.21 -4.28
N SER A 52 -0.77 -6.39 -4.00
CA SER A 52 0.68 -6.55 -3.85
C SER A 52 1.42 -6.21 -5.14
N ALA A 53 0.90 -6.62 -6.31
CA ALA A 53 1.46 -6.25 -7.60
C ALA A 53 1.38 -4.74 -7.84
N LEU A 54 0.27 -4.08 -7.48
CA LEU A 54 0.16 -2.61 -7.57
C LEU A 54 1.17 -1.90 -6.67
N ALA A 55 1.40 -2.39 -5.46
CA ALA A 55 2.44 -1.84 -4.59
C ALA A 55 3.84 -2.02 -5.18
N ILE A 56 4.16 -3.17 -5.80
CA ILE A 56 5.44 -3.33 -6.52
C ILE A 56 5.56 -2.31 -7.67
N VAL A 57 4.49 -2.08 -8.43
CA VAL A 57 4.48 -1.05 -9.49
C VAL A 57 4.69 0.35 -8.89
N ALA A 58 4.08 0.66 -7.74
CA ALA A 58 4.31 1.91 -7.02
C ALA A 58 5.77 2.05 -6.56
N ALA A 59 6.38 0.98 -6.04
CA ALA A 59 7.78 0.95 -5.64
C ALA A 59 8.71 1.30 -6.81
N VAL A 60 8.48 0.70 -7.98
CA VAL A 60 9.21 1.00 -9.23
C VAL A 60 8.97 2.45 -9.66
N ALA A 61 7.73 2.93 -9.57
CA ALA A 61 7.38 4.31 -9.92
C ALA A 61 8.09 5.33 -9.03
N PHE A 62 8.21 5.08 -7.72
CA PHE A 62 8.92 5.97 -6.79
C PHE A 62 10.40 6.08 -7.15
N ILE A 63 11.10 4.95 -7.32
CA ILE A 63 12.54 4.98 -7.57
C ILE A 63 12.89 5.54 -8.95
N GLN A 64 12.10 5.22 -9.98
CA GLN A 64 12.28 5.78 -11.32
C GLN A 64 11.83 7.25 -11.42
N GLY A 65 11.09 7.74 -10.42
CA GLY A 65 10.59 9.10 -10.41
C GLY A 65 9.45 9.36 -11.38
N ILE A 66 8.57 8.35 -11.60
CA ILE A 66 7.44 8.45 -12.53
C ILE A 66 6.32 9.28 -11.87
N ARG A 67 6.43 10.61 -12.02
CA ARG A 67 5.59 11.60 -11.34
C ARG A 67 4.08 11.41 -11.53
N SER A 68 3.65 10.95 -12.70
CA SER A 68 2.23 10.70 -13.01
C SER A 68 1.62 9.62 -12.13
N LEU A 69 2.44 8.79 -11.47
CA LEU A 69 1.99 7.68 -10.63
C LEU A 69 2.03 7.98 -9.13
N TYR A 70 2.58 9.11 -8.67
CA TYR A 70 2.59 9.42 -7.24
C TYR A 70 1.18 9.64 -6.67
N LEU A 71 0.33 10.38 -7.38
CA LEU A 71 -1.05 10.60 -6.93
C LEU A 71 -1.89 9.30 -7.01
N PRO A 72 -1.84 8.52 -8.11
CA PRO A 72 -2.42 7.18 -8.13
C PRO A 72 -1.95 6.27 -6.99
N ALA A 73 -0.65 6.30 -6.65
CA ALA A 73 -0.12 5.54 -5.51
C ALA A 73 -0.71 6.02 -4.18
N ALA A 74 -0.83 7.34 -3.96
CA ALA A 74 -1.49 7.88 -2.77
C ALA A 74 -2.95 7.40 -2.66
N ILE A 75 -3.70 7.45 -3.77
CA ILE A 75 -5.10 7.00 -3.81
C ILE A 75 -5.19 5.50 -3.50
N PHE A 76 -4.27 4.69 -4.04
CA PHE A 76 -4.18 3.27 -3.76
C PHE A 76 -4.05 2.98 -2.26
N TYR A 77 -3.10 3.61 -1.56
CA TYR A 77 -2.93 3.42 -0.11
C TYR A 77 -4.09 4.00 0.71
N VAL A 78 -4.76 5.07 0.25
CA VAL A 78 -5.98 5.58 0.90
C VAL A 78 -7.11 4.56 0.83
N ILE A 79 -7.30 3.93 -0.34
CA ILE A 79 -8.33 2.90 -0.53
C ILE A 79 -8.04 1.71 0.37
N ASP A 80 -6.79 1.25 0.44
CA ASP A 80 -6.43 0.13 1.31
C ASP A 80 -6.66 0.44 2.79
N LEU A 81 -6.20 1.60 3.26
CA LEU A 81 -6.45 2.06 4.63
C LEU A 81 -7.95 2.09 4.96
N ALA A 82 -8.78 2.58 4.03
CA ALA A 82 -10.22 2.60 4.20
C ALA A 82 -10.80 1.18 4.31
N LEU A 83 -10.34 0.24 3.46
CA LEU A 83 -10.76 -1.16 3.50
C LEU A 83 -10.32 -1.85 4.79
N LEU A 84 -9.10 -1.59 5.28
CA LEU A 84 -8.61 -2.12 6.56
C LEU A 84 -9.49 -1.61 7.72
N VAL A 85 -9.80 -0.32 7.77
CA VAL A 85 -10.68 0.24 8.80
C VAL A 85 -12.10 -0.32 8.70
N GLU A 86 -12.68 -0.34 7.50
CA GLU A 86 -14.04 -0.84 7.26
C GLU A 86 -14.17 -2.29 7.71
N THR A 87 -13.26 -3.17 7.29
CA THR A 87 -13.33 -4.61 7.62
C THR A 87 -13.10 -4.93 9.11
N ARG A 88 -12.66 -3.95 9.92
CA ARG A 88 -12.52 -4.08 11.39
C ARG A 88 -13.62 -3.38 12.17
N THR A 89 -14.46 -2.60 11.49
CA THR A 89 -15.58 -1.86 12.10
C THR A 89 -16.94 -2.34 11.59
N ALA A 90 -16.97 -2.99 10.42
CA ALA A 90 -18.14 -3.55 9.77
C ALA A 90 -17.84 -4.96 9.21
N PRO A 91 -18.88 -5.77 8.94
CA PRO A 91 -18.70 -7.09 8.34
C PRO A 91 -18.04 -7.00 6.95
N ALA A 92 -16.95 -7.74 6.76
CA ALA A 92 -16.28 -7.79 5.47
C ALA A 92 -17.19 -8.45 4.40
N LEU A 93 -17.29 -7.83 3.22
CA LEU A 93 -18.25 -8.17 2.17
C LEU A 93 -18.32 -9.68 1.82
N PHE A 94 -17.16 -10.35 1.72
CA PHE A 94 -17.07 -11.75 1.29
C PHE A 94 -16.94 -12.75 2.46
N VAL A 95 -16.84 -12.27 3.69
CA VAL A 95 -16.69 -13.10 4.91
C VAL A 95 -17.95 -13.04 5.77
N GLY A 96 -18.71 -11.94 5.69
CA GLY A 96 -19.94 -11.72 6.46
C GLY A 96 -19.69 -11.50 7.96
N LYS A 97 -18.43 -11.28 8.36
CA LYS A 97 -18.02 -11.07 9.75
C LYS A 97 -16.99 -9.95 9.83
N VAL A 98 -16.94 -9.28 10.97
CA VAL A 98 -15.87 -8.34 11.30
C VAL A 98 -14.57 -9.13 11.42
N LEU A 99 -13.52 -8.66 10.76
CA LEU A 99 -12.22 -9.32 10.81
C LEU A 99 -11.47 -8.96 12.10
N PRO A 100 -10.68 -9.90 12.65
CA PRO A 100 -9.85 -9.61 13.80
C PRO A 100 -8.72 -8.62 13.44
N VAL A 101 -8.28 -7.88 14.45
CA VAL A 101 -7.01 -7.15 14.43
C VAL A 101 -5.89 -8.16 14.69
N ASN A 102 -4.82 -8.06 13.91
CA ASN A 102 -3.60 -8.84 14.10
C ASN A 102 -2.39 -7.95 13.75
N PRO A 103 -1.16 -8.37 14.08
CA PRO A 103 0.03 -7.53 13.86
C PRO A 103 0.22 -7.07 12.40
N TYR A 104 -0.17 -7.88 11.41
CA TYR A 104 -0.06 -7.50 9.99
C TYR A 104 -0.99 -6.34 9.62
N VAL A 105 -2.16 -6.26 10.26
CA VAL A 105 -3.11 -5.15 10.08
C VAL A 105 -2.52 -3.86 10.61
N GLU A 106 -1.94 -3.91 11.81
CA GLU A 106 -1.32 -2.74 12.44
C GLU A 106 -0.13 -2.24 11.62
N ILE A 107 0.72 -3.16 11.16
CA ILE A 107 1.83 -2.85 10.25
C ILE A 107 1.32 -2.22 8.95
N SER A 108 0.26 -2.77 8.36
CA SER A 108 -0.29 -2.26 7.10
C SER A 108 -0.87 -0.85 7.25
N ILE A 109 -1.65 -0.59 8.30
CA ILE A 109 -2.18 0.75 8.60
C ILE A 109 -1.05 1.78 8.75
N VAL A 110 0.02 1.43 9.49
CA VAL A 110 1.18 2.32 9.66
C VAL A 110 1.85 2.59 8.33
N LEU A 111 2.08 1.54 7.52
CA LEU A 111 2.69 1.69 6.20
C LEU A 111 1.81 2.53 5.26
N ASP A 112 0.50 2.37 5.27
CA ASP A 112 -0.43 3.16 4.46
C ASP A 112 -0.31 4.64 4.80
N VAL A 113 -0.41 5.01 6.08
CA VAL A 113 -0.32 6.40 6.53
C VAL A 113 1.01 7.02 6.07
N ILE A 114 2.12 6.30 6.22
CA ILE A 114 3.44 6.78 5.80
C ILE A 114 3.49 6.92 4.27
N LEU A 115 3.04 5.91 3.52
CA LEU A 115 3.10 5.89 2.07
C LEU A 115 2.17 6.93 1.43
N ILE A 116 1.01 7.21 2.02
CA ILE A 116 0.14 8.33 1.64
C ILE A 116 0.91 9.65 1.79
N ALA A 117 1.49 9.89 2.96
CA ALA A 117 2.23 11.12 3.23
C ALA A 117 3.43 11.31 2.29
N LEU A 118 4.21 10.25 2.07
CA LEU A 118 5.35 10.27 1.15
C LEU A 118 4.92 10.50 -0.30
N SER A 119 3.87 9.81 -0.76
CA SER A 119 3.33 9.94 -2.12
C SER A 119 2.84 11.36 -2.40
N LEU A 120 2.07 11.93 -1.47
CA LEU A 120 1.57 13.30 -1.57
C LEU A 120 2.70 14.33 -1.49
N THR A 121 3.72 14.06 -0.68
CA THR A 121 4.91 14.92 -0.58
C THR A 121 5.67 14.93 -1.91
N LEU A 122 5.98 13.75 -2.45
CA LEU A 122 6.63 13.62 -3.76
C LEU A 122 5.80 14.26 -4.88
N TRP A 123 4.49 14.06 -4.89
CA TRP A 123 3.59 14.73 -5.85
C TRP A 123 3.63 16.26 -5.76
N LYS A 124 3.79 16.83 -4.56
CA LYS A 124 3.88 18.27 -4.35
C LYS A 124 5.25 18.87 -4.70
N ILE A 125 6.34 18.16 -4.42
CA ILE A 125 7.71 18.72 -4.53
C ILE A 125 8.41 18.35 -5.84
N ASP A 126 8.01 17.25 -6.48
CA ASP A 126 8.54 16.82 -7.78
C ASP A 126 7.68 17.43 -8.90
N LYS A 127 7.39 18.73 -8.77
CA LYS A 127 6.70 19.53 -9.80
C LYS A 127 7.68 19.86 -10.93
N LYS A 128 7.15 20.01 -12.15
CA LYS A 128 7.90 20.51 -13.31
C LYS A 128 8.47 21.89 -13.01
#